data_AF-A0A965UQK7-F1
#
_entry.id   AF-A0A965UQK7-F1
#
_cell.length_a   1.000
_cell.length_b   1.000
_cell.length_c   1.000
_cell.angle_alpha   90.00
_cell.angle_beta   90.00
_cell.angle_gamma   90.00
#
_symmetry.space_group_name_H-M   'P 1'
#
loop_
_entity.id
_entity.type
_entity.pdbx_description
1 polymer ?
#
loop_
_entity_poly.entity_id
_entity_poly.type
_entity_poly.pdbx_seq_one_letter_code
_entity_poly.pdbx_strand_id
1 'polypeptide(L)' 'MPDLTTMAESLVVTAGQALTNGFVDQDIYNQRLATCFSCEQFNHDSRRCSLCGCFMVAKARIGGDPKALCPQGLWQR' A
#
# COMPACT_ATOMS: atom_id res chain seq x y z
N MET A 1 -2.55 0.33 -20.66
CA MET A 1 -2.98 1.09 -19.46
C MET A 1 -3.91 0.19 -18.68
N PRO A 2 -3.81 0.09 -17.34
CA PRO A 2 -4.77 -0.66 -16.54
C PRO A 2 -6.18 -0.12 -16.83
N ASP A 3 -7.15 -1.01 -17.00
CA ASP A 3 -8.52 -0.66 -17.35
C ASP A 3 -9.32 -0.20 -16.12
N LEU A 4 -10.50 0.37 -16.35
CA LEU A 4 -11.33 1.00 -15.32
C LEU A 4 -11.72 0.02 -14.19
N THR A 5 -11.91 -1.26 -14.50
CA THR A 5 -12.30 -2.29 -13.53
C THR A 5 -11.18 -2.56 -12.52
N THR A 6 -9.95 -2.76 -13.02
CA THR A 6 -8.75 -2.93 -12.20
C THR A 6 -8.50 -1.74 -11.26
N MET A 7 -8.81 -0.52 -11.73
CA MET A 7 -8.69 0.69 -10.90
C MET A 7 -9.78 0.75 -9.80
N ALA A 8 -11.01 0.34 -10.10
CA ALA A 8 -12.11 0.29 -9.13
C ALA A 8 -11.87 -0.74 -8.03
N GLU A 9 -11.38 -1.94 -8.38
CA GLU A 9 -11.00 -2.98 -7.42
C GLU A 9 -9.94 -2.49 -6.44
N SER A 10 -8.91 -1.82 -6.96
CA SER A 10 -7.84 -1.23 -6.16
C SER A 10 -8.37 -0.20 -5.15
N LEU A 11 -9.37 0.60 -5.54
CA LEU A 11 -10.01 1.58 -4.66
C LEU A 11 -10.85 0.91 -3.57
N VAL A 12 -11.66 -0.10 -3.92
CA VAL A 12 -12.51 -0.83 -2.96
C VAL A 12 -11.66 -1.53 -1.89
N VAL A 13 -10.59 -2.20 -2.29
CA VAL A 13 -9.66 -2.84 -1.34
C VAL A 13 -9.03 -1.82 -0.40
N THR A 14 -8.56 -0.69 -0.95
CA THR A 14 -7.93 0.38 -0.16
C THR A 14 -8.92 0.99 0.84
N ALA A 15 -10.15 1.29 0.41
CA ALA A 15 -11.18 1.87 1.26
C ALA A 15 -11.66 0.90 2.35
N GLY A 16 -11.86 -0.38 2.01
CA GLY A 16 -12.30 -1.40 2.96
C GLY A 16 -11.29 -1.65 4.09
N GLN A 17 -9.99 -1.66 3.76
CA GLN A 17 -8.94 -1.85 4.76
C GLN A 17 -8.79 -0.64 5.71
N ALA A 18 -9.02 0.58 5.21
CA ALA A 18 -8.96 1.80 6.04
C ALA A 18 -10.12 1.89 7.05
N LEU A 19 -11.33 1.48 6.66
CA LEU A 19 -12.51 1.50 7.55
C LEU A 19 -12.43 0.47 8.68
N THR A 20 -11.77 -0.65 8.46
CA THR A 20 -11.70 -1.77 9.43
C THR A 20 -10.54 -1.65 10.41
N ASN A 21 -9.40 -1.11 9.98
CA ASN A 21 -8.18 -1.09 10.80
C ASN A 21 -7.67 0.31 11.15
N GLY A 22 -8.37 1.37 10.70
CA GLY A 22 -7.96 2.75 10.92
C GLY A 22 -6.68 3.14 10.16
N PHE A 23 -6.03 4.19 10.65
CA PHE A 23 -4.75 4.67 10.12
C PHE A 23 -3.63 4.49 11.15
N VAL A 24 -2.42 4.19 10.66
CA VAL A 24 -1.21 4.12 11.48
C VAL A 24 -0.66 5.51 11.79
N ASP A 25 0.16 5.61 12.84
CA ASP A 25 0.87 6.83 13.17
C ASP A 25 1.89 7.24 12.09
N GLN A 26 2.25 8.52 12.10
CA GLN A 26 3.13 9.12 11.10
C GLN A 26 4.49 8.42 10.99
N ASP A 27 5.05 7.93 12.10
CA ASP A 27 6.33 7.22 12.11
C ASP A 27 6.26 5.88 11.38
N ILE A 28 5.20 5.11 11.62
CA ILE A 28 4.96 3.83 10.94
C ILE A 28 4.73 4.09 9.45
N TYR A 29 3.94 5.10 9.11
CA TYR A 29 3.71 5.51 7.72
C TYR A 29 5.03 5.83 7.00
N ASN A 30 5.87 6.67 7.61
CA ASN A 30 7.16 7.06 7.04
C ASN A 30 8.07 5.84 6.87
N GLN A 31 8.13 4.95 7.86
CA GLN A 31 8.92 3.72 7.78
C GLN A 31 8.44 2.82 6.64
N ARG A 32 7.13 2.55 6.56
CA ARG A 32 6.53 1.71 5.50
C ARG A 32 6.79 2.28 4.11
N LEU A 33 6.68 3.59 3.96
CA LEU A 33 6.90 4.27 2.68
C LEU A 33 8.39 4.24 2.28
N ALA A 34 9.31 4.45 3.23
CA ALA A 34 10.74 4.31 3.00
C ALA A 34 11.11 2.90 2.53
N THR A 35 10.55 1.85 3.17
CA THR A 35 10.71 0.46 2.72
C THR A 35 10.24 0.28 1.28
N CYS A 36 9.14 0.92 0.88
CA CYS A 36 8.68 0.85 -0.50
C CYS A 36 9.60 1.57 -1.47
N PHE A 37 10.16 2.72 -1.11
CA PHE A 37 11.07 3.46 -2.01
C PHE A 37 12.37 2.70 -2.31
N SER A 38 12.78 1.77 -1.46
CA SER A 38 13.91 0.87 -1.73
C SER A 38 13.51 -0.50 -2.30
N CYS A 39 12.22 -0.76 -2.52
CA CYS A 39 11.72 -2.05 -2.97
C CYS A 39 11.78 -2.18 -4.50
N GLU A 40 12.28 -3.30 -5.01
CA GLU A 40 12.35 -3.60 -6.45
C GLU A 40 10.99 -3.55 -7.15
N GLN A 41 9.91 -3.78 -6.39
CA GLN A 41 8.55 -3.80 -6.89
C GLN A 41 7.87 -2.42 -6.84
N PHE A 42 8.58 -1.38 -6.41
CA PHE A 42 8.03 -0.03 -6.40
C PHE A 42 8.27 0.66 -7.73
N ASN A 43 7.18 1.04 -8.38
CA ASN A 43 7.22 1.82 -9.60
C ASN A 43 7.27 3.31 -9.23
N HIS A 44 8.44 3.93 -9.44
CA HIS A 44 8.69 5.33 -9.08
C HIS A 44 7.84 6.33 -9.90
N ASP A 45 7.54 6.02 -11.16
CA ASP A 45 6.77 6.91 -12.05
C ASP A 45 5.31 7.05 -11.59
N SER A 46 4.68 5.91 -11.27
CA SER A 46 3.27 5.86 -10.86
C SER A 46 3.07 5.92 -9.34
N ARG A 47 4.16 5.78 -8.57
CA ARG A 47 4.16 5.65 -7.10
C ARG A 47 3.29 4.51 -6.59
N ARG A 48 3.27 3.40 -7.33
CA ARG A 48 2.49 2.19 -7.06
C ARG A 48 3.39 0.97 -6.86
N CYS A 49 2.89 -0.04 -6.17
CA CYS A 49 3.53 -1.35 -6.14
C CYS A 49 3.14 -2.16 -7.39
N SER A 50 4.13 -2.73 -8.09
CA SER A 50 3.94 -3.56 -9.28
C SER A 50 3.23 -4.89 -9.01
N LEU A 51 3.23 -5.37 -7.76
CA LEU A 51 2.58 -6.64 -7.39
C LEU A 51 1.09 -6.49 -7.05
N CYS A 52 0.73 -5.45 -6.31
CA CYS A 52 -0.66 -5.25 -5.88
C CYS A 52 -1.36 -4.06 -6.54
N GLY A 53 -0.67 -3.26 -7.35
CA GLY A 53 -1.22 -2.09 -8.05
C GLY A 53 -1.57 -0.89 -7.17
N CYS A 54 -1.53 -1.03 -5.84
CA CYS A 54 -1.95 0.02 -4.92
C CYS A 54 -1.02 1.24 -4.94
N PHE A 55 -1.59 2.42 -4.72
CA PHE A 55 -0.82 3.64 -4.44
C PHE A 55 -0.17 3.55 -3.06
N MET A 56 1.17 3.50 -3.02
CA MET A 56 1.87 3.25 -1.75
C MET A 56 1.74 4.40 -0.77
N VAL A 57 1.60 5.64 -1.26
CA VAL A 57 1.35 6.83 -0.43
C VAL A 57 0.05 6.72 0.36
N ALA A 58 -0.99 6.09 -0.22
CA ALA A 58 -2.25 5.84 0.47
C ALA A 58 -2.18 4.57 1.33
N LYS A 59 -1.70 3.47 0.73
CA LYS A 59 -1.67 2.15 1.37
C LYS A 59 -0.78 2.10 2.62
N ALA A 60 0.34 2.83 2.64
CA ALA A 60 1.22 2.85 3.79
C ALA A 60 0.57 3.45 5.05
N ARG A 61 -0.51 4.24 4.91
CA ARG A 61 -1.27 4.80 6.05
C ARG A 61 -2.24 3.81 6.66
N ILE A 62 -2.62 2.76 5.94
CA ILE A 62 -3.67 1.83 6.34
C ILE A 62 -3.18 0.97 7.51
N GLY A 63 -3.94 0.94 8.61
CA GLY A 63 -3.71 0.05 9.74
C GLY A 63 -3.97 -1.41 9.43
N GLY A 64 -3.65 -2.29 10.38
CA GLY A 64 -3.86 -3.74 10.26
C GLY A 64 -2.55 -4.51 10.16
N ASP A 65 -2.63 -5.80 9.80
CA ASP A 65 -1.45 -6.67 9.75
C ASP A 65 -0.48 -6.23 8.63
N PRO A 66 0.73 -5.72 8.97
CA PRO A 66 1.68 -5.24 7.99
C PRO A 66 2.15 -6.33 7.02
N LYS A 67 2.20 -7.60 7.46
CA LYS A 67 2.60 -8.73 6.60
C LYS A 67 1.53 -9.09 5.59
N ALA A 68 0.25 -8.97 5.96
CA ALA A 68 -0.87 -9.18 5.03
C ALA A 68 -1.01 -8.02 4.03
N LEU A 69 -0.71 -6.79 4.47
CA LEU A 69 -0.80 -5.61 3.62
C LEU A 69 0.31 -5.55 2.56
N CYS A 70 1.54 -5.94 2.91
CA CYS A 70 2.65 -6.00 1.97
C CYS A 70 2.72 -7.37 1.28
N PRO A 71 2.54 -7.50 -0.05
CA PRO A 71 2.60 -8.81 -0.72
C PRO A 71 3.96 -9.54 -0.56
N GLN A 72 5.02 -8.78 -0.30
CA GLN A 72 6.37 -9.28 -0.04
C GLN A 72 6.67 -9.46 1.46
N GLY A 73 5.74 -9.10 2.34
CA GLY A 73 5.93 -9.20 3.79
C GLY A 73 7.03 -8.31 4.37
N LEU A 74 7.43 -7.24 3.67
CA LEU A 74 8.55 -6.37 4.06
C LEU A 74 8.21 -5.39 5.20
N TRP A 75 6.94 -5.18 5.49
CA TRP A 75 6.50 -4.32 6.59
C TRP A 75 6.44 -5.13 7.89
N GLN A 76 7.05 -4.60 8.95
CA GLN A 76 7.10 -5.28 10.26
C GLN A 76 6.19 -4.67 11.32
N ARG A 77 5.76 -3.43 11.14
CA ARG A 77 4.95 -2.66 12.08
C ARG A 77 3.96 -1.81 11.28
#